data_AF-A0A2R7KS81-F1
#
_entry.id   AF-A0A2R7KS81-F1
#
_cell.length_a   1.000
_cell.length_b   1.000
_cell.length_c   1.000
_cell.angle_alpha   90.00
_cell.angle_beta   90.00
_cell.angle_gamma   90.00
#
_symmetry.space_group_name_H-M   'P 1'
#
loop_
_entity.id
_entity.type
_entity.pdbx_description
1 polymer ?
#
loop_
_entity_poly.entity_id
_entity_poly.type
_entity_poly.pdbx_seq_one_letter_code
_entity_poly.pdbx_strand_id
1 'polypeptide(L)'
;IPGASKAMKDVEIEDDAFKHIEAIIHSMTPIERSKPAIIDVKRKARIAKGSGTKVEQVNQLMKQFDQMSKMMKMMQGPGGKNLMKMMGGMKGMPGGMPR
;
A
#
# COMPACT_ATOMS: atom_id res chain seq x y z
N ILE A 1 -1.07 22.81 2.94
CA ILE A 1 -2.42 22.57 3.50
C ILE A 1 -2.33 22.75 5.01
N PRO A 2 -2.80 23.89 5.56
CA PRO A 2 -2.90 24.09 7.00
C PRO A 2 -3.93 23.09 7.54
N GLY A 3 -3.53 22.24 8.48
CA GLY A 3 -4.38 21.17 9.04
C GLY A 3 -3.79 19.75 8.90
N ALA A 4 -2.87 19.54 7.96
CA ALA A 4 -2.17 18.25 7.84
C ALA A 4 -1.25 17.94 9.05
N SER A 5 -0.73 18.98 9.70
CA SER A 5 0.21 18.85 10.83
C SER A 5 -0.45 18.43 12.15
N LYS A 6 -1.78 18.57 12.28
CA LYS A 6 -2.52 18.19 13.50
C LYS A 6 -3.05 16.76 13.41
N ALA A 7 -3.48 16.34 12.23
CA ALA A 7 -3.90 14.96 11.95
C ALA A 7 -2.76 13.93 12.03
N MET A 8 -1.50 14.35 11.95
CA MET A 8 -0.33 13.47 12.09
C MET A 8 0.12 13.26 13.55
N LYS A 9 -0.37 14.06 14.51
CA LYS A 9 0.00 13.92 15.93
C LYS A 9 -0.85 12.91 16.70
N ASP A 10 -2.07 12.64 16.25
CA ASP A 10 -2.99 11.69 16.89
C ASP A 10 -2.96 10.30 16.25
N VAL A 11 -2.17 10.11 15.19
CA VAL A 11 -1.79 8.77 14.74
C VAL A 11 -0.54 8.42 15.54
N GLU A 12 -0.74 8.10 16.82
CA GLU A 12 0.18 7.18 17.49
C GLU A 12 0.10 5.89 16.68
N ILE A 13 0.95 5.82 15.66
CA ILE A 13 1.20 4.58 14.96
C ILE A 13 1.73 3.67 16.06
N GLU A 14 0.88 2.80 16.58
CA GLU A 14 1.28 1.76 17.50
C GLU A 14 2.44 1.04 16.83
N ASP A 15 3.65 1.12 17.40
CA ASP A 15 4.83 0.43 16.86
C ASP A 15 4.54 -1.07 16.66
N ASP A 16 3.57 -1.61 17.40
CA ASP A 16 3.09 -2.98 17.33
C ASP A 16 2.19 -3.28 16.11
N ALA A 17 1.50 -2.28 15.55
CA ALA A 17 0.60 -2.47 14.41
C ALA A 17 1.35 -2.97 13.17
N PHE A 18 2.63 -2.57 13.02
CA PHE A 18 3.48 -2.98 11.91
C PHE A 18 4.28 -4.26 12.19
N LYS A 19 4.57 -4.59 13.46
CA LYS A 19 5.36 -5.80 13.81
C LYS A 19 4.76 -7.09 13.24
N HIS A 20 3.44 -7.24 13.29
CA HIS A 20 2.77 -8.41 12.73
C HIS A 20 2.87 -8.47 11.20
N ILE A 21 2.81 -7.32 10.54
CA ILE A 21 2.97 -7.23 9.09
C ILE A 21 4.40 -7.60 8.70
N GLU A 22 5.40 -7.05 9.40
CA GLU A 22 6.80 -7.38 9.18
C GLU A 22 7.07 -8.87 9.37
N ALA A 23 6.57 -9.47 10.45
CA ALA A 23 6.70 -10.91 10.71
C ALA A 23 6.10 -11.77 9.58
N ILE A 24 4.93 -11.38 9.05
CA ILE A 24 4.30 -12.04 7.89
C ILE A 24 5.18 -11.94 6.65
N ILE A 25 5.68 -10.73 6.33
CA ILE A 25 6.53 -10.49 5.15
C ILE A 25 7.87 -11.23 5.26
N HIS A 26 8.48 -11.26 6.45
CA HIS A 26 9.72 -12.00 6.70
C HIS A 26 9.55 -13.52 6.57
N SER A 27 8.34 -14.04 6.82
CA SER A 27 8.01 -15.47 6.67
C SER A 27 7.78 -15.90 5.21
N MET A 28 7.69 -14.94 4.28
CA MET A 28 7.55 -15.19 2.85
C MET A 28 8.91 -15.47 2.18
N THR A 29 8.89 -16.37 1.21
CA THR A 29 10.03 -16.56 0.29
C THR A 29 10.19 -15.33 -0.63
N PRO A 30 11.38 -15.09 -1.20
CA PRO A 30 11.60 -13.97 -2.12
C PRO A 30 10.64 -13.98 -3.33
N ILE A 31 10.33 -15.17 -3.84
CA ILE A 31 9.40 -15.34 -4.96
C ILE A 31 8.00 -14.91 -4.55
N GLU A 32 7.52 -15.33 -3.37
CA GLU A 32 6.20 -14.95 -2.85
C GLU A 32 6.08 -13.44 -2.61
N ARG A 33 7.13 -12.79 -2.10
CA ARG A 33 7.17 -11.32 -1.93
C ARG A 33 7.11 -10.57 -3.26
N SER A 34 7.86 -11.04 -4.25
CA SER A 34 7.87 -10.43 -5.59
C SER A 34 6.58 -10.67 -6.38
N LYS A 35 5.92 -11.82 -6.15
CA LYS A 35 4.71 -12.25 -6.85
C LYS A 35 3.66 -12.77 -5.87
N PRO A 36 2.96 -11.88 -5.14
CA PRO A 36 1.99 -12.30 -4.12
C PRO A 36 0.83 -13.14 -4.68
N ALA A 37 0.53 -13.03 -5.99
CA ALA A 37 -0.51 -13.81 -6.65
C ALA A 37 -0.31 -15.34 -6.61
N ILE A 38 0.92 -15.84 -6.36
CA ILE A 38 1.18 -17.29 -6.26
C ILE A 38 0.85 -17.86 -4.88
N ILE A 39 0.49 -17.02 -3.91
CA ILE A 39 0.25 -17.41 -2.52
C ILE A 39 -1.12 -18.10 -2.40
N ASP A 40 -1.10 -19.43 -2.50
CA ASP A 40 -2.24 -20.32 -2.28
C ASP A 40 -2.52 -20.59 -0.79
N VAL A 41 -3.53 -21.42 -0.50
CA VAL A 41 -3.93 -21.79 0.86
C VAL A 41 -2.79 -22.46 1.66
N LYS A 42 -2.01 -23.35 1.01
CA LYS A 42 -0.90 -24.06 1.68
C LYS A 42 0.22 -23.09 2.05
N ARG A 43 0.55 -22.14 1.17
CA ARG A 43 1.53 -21.09 1.42
C ARG A 43 1.07 -20.14 2.52
N LYS A 44 -0.21 -19.76 2.56
CA LYS A 44 -0.79 -18.94 3.64
C LYS A 44 -0.66 -19.63 4.99
N ALA A 45 -0.94 -20.94 5.06
CA ALA A 45 -0.78 -21.72 6.29
C ALA A 45 0.70 -21.77 6.76
N ARG A 46 1.64 -21.98 5.82
CA ARG A 46 3.08 -21.93 6.10
C ARG A 46 3.52 -20.57 6.63
N ILE A 47 3.12 -19.49 5.95
CA ILE A 47 3.46 -18.10 6.32
C ILE A 47 2.91 -17.79 7.71
N ALA A 48 1.62 -18.05 7.95
CA ALA A 48 0.96 -17.83 9.24
C ALA A 48 1.67 -18.55 10.39
N LYS A 49 2.04 -19.83 10.18
CA LYS A 49 2.81 -20.59 11.16
C LYS A 49 4.21 -20.00 11.40
N GLY A 50 4.89 -19.54 10.36
CA GLY A 50 6.22 -18.94 10.46
C GLY A 50 6.23 -17.57 11.12
N SER A 51 5.17 -16.78 10.94
CA SER A 51 5.04 -15.44 11.49
C SER A 51 4.36 -15.39 12.87
N GLY A 52 3.87 -16.52 13.37
CA GLY A 52 3.11 -16.57 14.63
C GLY A 52 1.73 -15.89 14.54
N THR A 53 1.18 -15.77 13.33
CA THR A 53 -0.10 -15.09 13.08
C THR A 53 -1.17 -16.07 12.61
N LYS A 54 -2.43 -15.63 12.56
CA LYS A 54 -3.53 -16.41 11.97
C LYS A 54 -3.52 -16.33 10.44
N VAL A 55 -4.06 -17.36 9.78
CA VAL A 55 -4.25 -17.38 8.32
C VAL A 55 -5.15 -16.22 7.85
N GLU A 56 -6.10 -15.79 8.68
CA GLU A 56 -6.97 -14.64 8.43
C GLU A 56 -6.19 -13.33 8.29
N GLN A 57 -5.18 -13.11 9.14
CA GLN A 57 -4.32 -11.92 9.08
C GLN A 57 -3.51 -11.91 7.78
N VAL A 58 -2.98 -13.06 7.36
CA VAL A 58 -2.31 -13.20 6.06
C VAL A 58 -3.28 -12.90 4.91
N ASN A 59 -4.52 -13.42 4.98
CA ASN A 59 -5.55 -13.13 3.98
C ASN A 59 -5.89 -11.64 3.90
N GLN A 60 -5.99 -10.95 5.03
CA GLN A 60 -6.27 -9.52 5.08
C GLN A 60 -5.15 -8.71 4.42
N LEU A 61 -3.89 -9.01 4.76
CA LEU A 61 -2.74 -8.36 4.14
C LEU A 61 -2.73 -8.56 2.62
N MET A 62 -3.02 -9.78 2.16
CA MET A 62 -3.10 -10.10 0.73
C MET A 62 -4.20 -9.32 0.00
N LYS A 63 -5.37 -9.12 0.64
CA LYS A 63 -6.46 -8.31 0.09
C LYS A 63 -6.06 -6.82 0.01
N GLN A 64 -5.47 -6.29 1.07
CA GLN A 64 -4.99 -4.90 1.10
C GLN A 64 -3.94 -4.66 0.01
N PHE A 65 -3.00 -5.60 -0.17
CA PHE A 65 -2.02 -5.54 -1.25
C PHE A 65 -2.68 -5.54 -2.64
N ASP A 66 -3.65 -6.42 -2.89
CA ASP A 66 -4.33 -6.47 -4.19
C ASP A 66 -5.10 -5.16 -4.48
N GLN A 67 -5.77 -4.59 -3.47
CA GLN A 67 -6.44 -3.30 -3.58
C GLN A 67 -5.46 -2.17 -3.92
N MET A 68 -4.33 -2.07 -3.19
CA MET A 68 -3.30 -1.07 -3.46
C MET A 68 -2.65 -1.28 -4.83
N SER A 69 -2.39 -2.53 -5.22
CA SER A 69 -1.85 -2.89 -6.54
C SER A 69 -2.78 -2.46 -7.67
N LYS A 70 -4.10 -2.68 -7.53
CA LYS A 70 -5.11 -2.21 -8.49
C LYS A 70 -5.15 -0.69 -8.58
N MET A 71 -5.10 0.01 -7.45
CA MET A 71 -5.05 1.47 -7.42
C MET A 71 -3.80 2.01 -8.12
N MET A 72 -2.62 1.44 -7.82
CA MET A 72 -1.36 1.83 -8.46
C MET A 72 -1.38 1.56 -9.97
N LYS A 73 -1.94 0.43 -10.40
CA LYS A 73 -2.13 0.13 -11.84
C LYS A 73 -3.07 1.11 -12.52
N MET A 74 -4.17 1.49 -11.87
CA MET A 74 -5.10 2.50 -12.41
C MET A 74 -4.44 3.86 -12.55
N MET A 75 -3.61 4.25 -11.57
CA MET A 75 -2.86 5.50 -11.58
C MET A 75 -1.73 5.52 -12.64
N GLN A 76 -1.06 4.39 -12.86
CA GLN A 76 -0.05 4.25 -13.92
C GLN A 76 -0.65 3.97 -15.31
N GLY A 77 -1.94 3.61 -15.36
CA GLY A 77 -2.67 3.33 -16.58
C GLY A 77 -2.98 4.60 -17.39
N PRO A 78 -3.56 4.46 -18.59
CA PRO A 78 -3.86 5.58 -19.49
C PRO A 78 -4.74 6.66 -18.82
N GLY A 79 -5.68 6.26 -17.95
CA GLY A 79 -6.53 7.19 -17.20
C GLY A 79 -5.76 8.05 -16.20
N GLY A 80 -4.84 7.47 -15.42
CA GLY A 80 -4.01 8.23 -14.48
C GLY A 80 -2.92 9.07 -15.17
N LYS A 81 -2.36 8.59 -16.28
CA LYS A 81 -1.46 9.39 -17.13
C LYS A 81 -2.17 10.59 -17.74
N ASN A 82 -3.43 10.44 -18.17
CA ASN A 82 -4.22 11.56 -18.68
C ASN A 82 -4.56 12.58 -17.59
N LEU A 83 -4.90 12.12 -16.39
CA LEU A 83 -5.10 13.01 -15.23
C LEU A 83 -3.82 13.79 -14.88
N MET A 84 -2.67 13.10 -14.87
CA MET A 84 -1.37 13.72 -14.62
C MET A 84 -0.96 14.70 -15.73
N LYS A 85 -1.29 14.40 -16.99
CA LYS A 85 -1.09 15.30 -18.13
C LYS A 85 -1.99 16.53 -18.07
N MET A 86 -3.23 16.37 -17.59
CA MET A 86 -4.18 17.47 -17.41
C MET A 86 -3.78 18.40 -16.24
N MET A 87 -3.31 17.84 -15.12
CA MET A 87 -2.72 18.63 -14.02
C MET A 87 -1.38 19.27 -14.40
N GLY A 88 -0.53 18.55 -15.15
CA GLY A 88 0.74 19.07 -15.66
C GLY A 88 0.54 20.20 -16.68
N GLY A 89 -0.53 20.15 -17.47
CA GLY A 89 -0.96 21.21 -18.39
C GLY A 89 -1.46 22.47 -17.67
N MET A 90 -1.91 22.36 -16.42
CA MET A 90 -2.38 23.51 -15.63
C MET A 90 -1.25 24.25 -14.90
N LYS A 91 -0.05 23.66 -14.78
CA LYS A 91 1.16 24.32 -14.25
C LYS A 91 1.85 25.24 -15.26
N GLY A 92 1.33 25.31 -16.50
CA GLY A 92 1.81 26.18 -17.57
C GLY A 92 0.99 27.46 -17.79
N MET A 93 -0.07 27.73 -17.01
CA MET A 93 -0.79 29.00 -17.10
C MET A 93 -0.07 30.10 -16.29
N PRO A 94 0.37 31.20 -16.93
CA PRO A 94 0.87 32.37 -16.22
C PRO A 94 -0.32 33.11 -15.61
N GLY A 95 -0.58 32.90 -14.33
CA GLY A 95 -1.63 33.65 -13.64
C GLY A 95 -2.01 33.14 -12.26
N GLY A 96 -1.52 33.85 -11.23
CA GLY A 96 -2.33 34.09 -10.03
C GLY A 96 -1.98 33.33 -8.76
N MET A 97 -0.93 33.77 -8.05
CA MET A 97 -1.01 33.92 -6.60
C MET A 97 -0.12 35.10 -6.18
N PRO A 98 -0.68 36.23 -5.72
CA PRO A 98 0.12 37.26 -5.06
C PRO A 98 0.47 36.81 -3.63
N ARG A 99 1.54 37.42 -3.11
CA ARG A 99 2.15 37.17 -1.79
C ARG A 99 1.18 37.38 -0.64
#